data_AF-A0A9X2Y9F7-F1
#
_entry.id   AF-A0A9X2Y9F7-F1
#
_cell.length_a   1.000
_cell.length_b   1.000
_cell.length_c   1.000
_cell.angle_alpha   90.00
_cell.angle_beta   90.00
_cell.angle_gamma   90.00
#
_symmetry.space_group_name_H-M   'P 1'
#
loop_
_entity.id
_entity.type
_entity.pdbx_description
1 polymer ?
#
loop_
_entity_poly.entity_id
_entity_poly.type
_entity_poly.pdbx_seq_one_letter_code
_entity_poly.pdbx_strand_id
1 'polypeptide(L)'
;MMLVHESSNFRLFRSGGGRYVPPSVQVHRLMLSTLGGWLQSTFDTTPPRGNTTIEEWTHRAALGRDDFVKVVYAGFMLPFGHRASLVKITQRKVKHGVAHLFQRMFIVVREPIRSYGATGDPTYDRTMPFTTVHITTESTPDLDPPVDLSSGISGLMFTPTIDGQPVRFTISGVDLVGRLVEFDGPLIFAEYDHNANPATVQTTSDAFNAKPPPFDMRGQMVAFAPSAVPDDTSLATAAITFQVGAPPGSSVNAPTRRRPGGSHDLLTATA
;
A
#
# COMPACT_ATOMS: atom_id res chain seq x y z
N MET A 1 -4.51 14.91 14.47
CA MET A 1 -3.08 14.61 14.20
C MET A 1 -2.85 13.13 14.44
N MET A 2 -2.54 12.34 13.41
CA MET A 2 -2.47 10.87 13.49
C MET A 2 -1.38 10.37 14.45
N LEU A 3 -0.20 11.00 14.46
CA LEU A 3 0.90 10.67 15.38
C LEU A 3 0.46 10.65 16.85
N VAL A 4 -0.41 11.58 17.27
CA VAL A 4 -0.91 11.62 18.66
C VAL A 4 -1.77 10.40 18.94
N HIS A 5 -2.68 10.03 18.03
CA HIS A 5 -3.48 8.82 18.21
C HIS A 5 -2.60 7.56 18.27
N GLU A 6 -1.62 7.44 17.39
CA GLU A 6 -0.78 6.24 17.35
C GLU A 6 0.24 6.16 18.49
N SER A 7 0.57 7.28 19.13
CA SER A 7 1.52 7.32 20.25
C SER A 7 0.86 7.32 21.63
N SER A 8 -0.44 7.62 21.74
CA SER A 8 -1.10 7.74 23.04
C SER A 8 -2.54 7.20 23.14
N ASN A 9 -3.17 6.73 22.06
CA ASN A 9 -4.55 6.26 22.11
C ASN A 9 -4.66 4.76 22.43
N PHE A 10 -4.81 4.44 23.72
CA PHE A 10 -5.02 3.08 24.21
C PHE A 10 -6.41 2.48 23.89
N ARG A 11 -7.29 3.23 23.21
CA ARG A 11 -8.61 2.74 22.77
C ARG A 11 -8.59 2.09 21.39
N LEU A 12 -7.46 2.12 20.70
CA LEU A 12 -7.32 1.52 19.37
C LEU A 12 -7.10 0.00 19.46
N PHE A 13 -7.32 -0.67 18.34
CA PHE A 13 -7.14 -2.12 18.21
C PHE A 13 -6.15 -2.43 17.10
N ARG A 14 -5.41 -3.54 17.23
CA ARG A 14 -4.53 -4.04 16.17
C ARG A 14 -5.36 -4.68 15.06
N SER A 15 -4.78 -4.79 13.86
CA SER A 15 -5.48 -5.45 12.74
C SER A 15 -5.78 -6.93 12.99
N GLY A 16 -4.86 -7.66 13.63
CA GLY A 16 -5.05 -9.07 14.01
C GLY A 16 -5.90 -9.27 15.28
N GLY A 17 -6.59 -8.22 15.76
CA GLY A 17 -7.32 -8.24 17.02
C GLY A 17 -6.45 -7.91 18.24
N GLY A 18 -7.12 -7.65 19.36
CA GLY A 18 -6.49 -7.23 20.61
C GLY A 18 -6.24 -5.73 20.71
N ARG A 19 -5.98 -5.27 21.93
CA ARG A 19 -5.73 -3.85 22.21
C ARG A 19 -4.41 -3.39 21.61
N TYR A 20 -4.43 -2.21 21.01
CA TYR A 20 -3.21 -1.52 20.62
C TYR A 20 -2.53 -0.96 21.88
N VAL A 21 -1.22 -1.18 21.98
CA VAL A 21 -0.37 -0.58 23.01
C VAL A 21 0.50 0.43 22.27
N PRO A 22 0.18 1.73 22.37
CA PRO A 22 0.93 2.77 21.68
C PRO A 22 2.40 2.76 22.07
N PRO A 23 3.35 2.71 21.12
CA PRO A 23 4.75 2.93 21.41
C PRO A 23 4.96 4.41 21.77
N SER A 24 5.95 4.68 22.61
CA SER A 24 6.35 6.04 22.92
C SER A 24 7.09 6.67 21.75
N VAL A 25 6.89 7.97 21.55
CA VAL A 25 7.75 8.76 20.65
C VAL A 25 9.13 8.87 21.29
N GLN A 26 10.16 8.41 20.57
CA GLN A 26 11.54 8.43 21.06
C GLN A 26 12.17 9.80 20.79
N VAL A 27 12.57 10.47 21.86
CA VAL A 27 13.31 11.74 21.78
C VAL A 27 14.79 11.47 21.98
N HIS A 28 15.57 11.62 20.91
CA HIS A 28 17.03 11.42 20.94
C HIS A 28 17.76 12.67 21.46
N ARG A 29 17.28 13.85 21.07
CA ARG A 29 17.80 15.13 21.55
C ARG A 29 16.68 16.13 21.73
N LEU A 30 16.72 16.82 22.86
CA LEU A 30 15.89 17.97 23.15
C LEU A 30 16.75 19.03 23.83
N MET A 31 16.83 20.20 23.22
CA MET A 31 17.48 21.36 23.83
C MET A 31 16.52 22.53 23.77
N LEU A 32 16.41 23.28 24.87
CA LEU A 32 15.52 24.42 24.99
C LEU A 32 16.33 25.64 25.40
N SER A 33 16.07 26.77 24.75
CA SER A 33 16.68 28.07 25.06
C SER A 33 15.64 29.18 24.91
N THR A 34 15.98 30.37 25.39
CA THR A 34 15.15 31.57 25.19
C THR A 34 15.01 31.95 23.71
N LEU A 35 15.95 31.53 22.85
CA LEU A 35 15.93 31.81 21.42
C LEU A 35 15.15 30.75 20.61
N GLY A 36 14.87 29.59 21.20
CA GLY A 36 14.17 28.49 20.54
C GLY A 36 14.64 27.11 21.01
N GLY A 37 14.05 26.07 20.41
CA GLY A 37 14.30 24.67 20.74
C GLY A 37 14.88 23.87 19.59
N TRP A 38 15.56 22.77 19.93
CA TRP A 38 16.03 21.76 18.99
C TRP A 38 15.42 20.43 19.37
N LEU A 39 14.97 19.70 18.36
CA LEU A 39 14.36 18.39 18.52
C LEU A 39 14.97 17.43 17.52
N GLN A 40 15.32 16.24 17.99
CA GLN A 40 15.51 15.07 17.14
C GLN A 40 14.66 13.94 17.74
N SER A 41 13.66 13.52 16.98
CA SER A 41 12.65 12.58 17.45
C SER A 41 12.29 11.57 16.37
N THR A 42 12.00 10.34 16.78
CA THR A 42 11.56 9.27 15.90
C THR A 42 10.38 8.53 16.53
N PHE A 43 9.57 7.92 15.67
CA PHE A 43 8.47 7.07 16.05
C PHE A 43 8.28 6.02 14.97
N ASP A 44 8.07 4.78 15.38
CA ASP A 44 7.81 3.65 14.52
C ASP A 44 6.72 2.79 15.14
N THR A 45 5.82 2.29 14.31
CA THR A 45 4.73 1.42 14.78
C THR A 45 4.21 0.55 13.64
N THR A 46 3.46 -0.49 13.99
CA THR A 46 2.53 -1.11 13.06
C THR A 46 1.18 -0.41 13.21
N PRO A 47 0.66 0.25 12.15
CA PRO A 47 -0.54 1.06 12.26
C PRO A 47 -1.72 0.30 12.87
N PRO A 48 -2.33 0.81 13.94
CA PRO A 48 -3.57 0.25 14.46
C PRO A 48 -4.73 0.57 13.54
N ARG A 49 -5.89 0.00 13.85
CA ARG A 49 -7.15 0.43 13.23
C ARG A 49 -7.64 1.71 13.88
N GLY A 50 -8.21 2.58 13.06
CA GLY A 50 -8.93 3.76 13.53
C GLY A 50 -8.38 5.06 12.97
N ASN A 51 -8.28 5.14 11.65
CA ASN A 51 -7.88 6.35 10.91
C ASN A 51 -6.41 6.72 11.15
N THR A 52 -5.54 5.72 11.13
CA THR A 52 -4.14 5.79 11.52
C THR A 52 -3.32 4.90 10.60
N THR A 53 -2.41 5.50 9.84
CA THR A 53 -1.66 4.84 8.77
C THR A 53 -0.16 5.10 8.88
N ILE A 54 0.32 5.88 9.87
CA ILE A 54 1.75 6.18 9.97
C ILE A 54 2.47 4.92 10.49
N GLU A 55 3.47 4.47 9.75
CA GLU A 55 4.38 3.38 10.17
C GLU A 55 5.71 3.92 10.70
N GLU A 56 6.12 5.10 10.23
CA GLU A 56 7.36 5.74 10.62
C GLU A 56 7.21 7.27 10.58
N TRP A 57 7.74 7.94 11.59
CA TRP A 57 7.86 9.38 11.66
C TRP A 57 9.24 9.77 12.18
N THR A 58 9.89 10.72 11.51
CA THR A 58 11.15 11.32 11.94
C THR A 58 11.02 12.84 11.87
N HIS A 59 11.45 13.52 12.92
CA HIS A 59 11.45 14.98 12.97
C HIS A 59 12.76 15.52 13.51
N ARG A 60 13.34 16.44 12.75
CA ARG A 60 14.45 17.28 13.15
C ARG A 60 14.04 18.74 13.04
N ALA A 61 14.18 19.45 14.14
CA ALA A 61 13.94 20.88 14.23
C ALA A 61 15.15 21.59 14.85
N ALA A 62 15.41 22.80 14.37
CA ALA A 62 16.45 23.68 14.90
C ALA A 62 15.88 25.08 15.13
N LEU A 63 16.11 25.64 16.32
CA LEU A 63 15.59 26.95 16.74
C LEU A 63 14.08 27.12 16.49
N GLY A 64 13.30 26.08 16.80
CA GLY A 64 11.85 26.07 16.63
C GLY A 64 11.36 26.00 15.18
N ARG A 65 12.25 25.72 14.22
CA ARG A 65 11.89 25.59 12.81
C ARG A 65 12.19 24.19 12.28
N ASP A 66 11.32 23.68 11.42
CA ASP A 66 11.52 22.38 10.78
C ASP A 66 12.72 22.43 9.83
N ASP A 67 13.62 21.47 10.03
CA ASP A 67 14.73 21.20 9.12
C ASP A 67 14.41 19.97 8.26
N PHE A 68 13.91 18.91 8.87
CA PHE A 68 13.57 17.66 8.20
C PHE A 68 12.41 16.97 8.90
N VAL A 69 11.37 16.64 8.15
CA VAL A 69 10.24 15.84 8.58
C VAL A 69 10.04 14.72 7.57
N LYS A 70 10.07 13.47 8.04
CA LYS A 70 9.72 12.30 7.24
C LYS A 70 8.48 11.67 7.88
N VAL A 71 7.46 11.42 7.07
CA VAL A 71 6.27 10.66 7.45
C VAL A 71 6.13 9.54 6.46
N VAL A 72 5.98 8.32 6.96
CA VAL A 72 5.76 7.14 6.12
C VAL A 72 4.39 6.59 6.44
N TYR A 73 3.54 6.55 5.42
CA TYR A 73 2.18 6.03 5.51
C TYR A 73 2.16 4.62 4.93
N ALA A 74 1.66 3.66 5.70
CA ALA A 74 1.43 2.30 5.24
C ALA A 74 0.24 2.25 4.27
N GLY A 75 0.29 1.33 3.32
CA GLY A 75 -0.76 1.11 2.33
C GLY A 75 -0.51 -0.13 1.48
N PHE A 76 -1.22 -0.18 0.36
CA PHE A 76 -1.22 -1.31 -0.57
C PHE A 76 -1.25 -0.82 -2.03
N MET A 77 -0.69 -1.60 -2.94
CA MET A 77 -0.74 -1.36 -4.38
C MET A 77 -1.86 -2.20 -5.02
N LEU A 78 -2.91 -1.54 -5.49
CA LEU A 78 -4.01 -2.15 -6.22
C LEU A 78 -3.65 -2.30 -7.71
N PRO A 79 -4.12 -3.38 -8.38
CA PRO A 79 -5.12 -4.35 -7.90
C PRO A 79 -4.56 -5.46 -7.00
N PHE A 80 -3.27 -5.76 -7.10
CA PHE A 80 -2.65 -6.97 -6.55
C PHE A 80 -2.62 -7.03 -5.01
N GLY A 81 -2.70 -5.88 -4.34
CA GLY A 81 -2.73 -5.73 -2.89
C GLY A 81 -1.35 -5.81 -2.23
N HIS A 82 -0.26 -5.66 -2.96
CA HIS A 82 1.09 -5.71 -2.38
C HIS A 82 1.27 -4.61 -1.34
N ARG A 83 1.80 -4.92 -0.16
CA ARG A 83 2.12 -3.89 0.85
C ARG A 83 3.12 -2.89 0.31
N ALA A 84 2.83 -1.61 0.51
CA ALA A 84 3.67 -0.50 0.09
C ALA A 84 3.58 0.65 1.09
N SER A 85 4.50 1.60 0.96
CA SER A 85 4.56 2.77 1.82
C SER A 85 4.66 4.04 0.98
N LEU A 86 3.85 5.04 1.32
CA LEU A 86 3.97 6.40 0.80
C LEU A 86 4.89 7.19 1.72
N VAL A 87 6.08 7.54 1.22
CA VAL A 87 7.07 8.30 1.96
C VAL A 87 6.93 9.78 1.61
N LYS A 88 6.56 10.59 2.60
CA LYS A 88 6.52 12.06 2.50
C LYS A 88 7.70 12.66 3.25
N ILE A 89 8.53 13.42 2.54
CA ILE A 89 9.66 14.14 3.13
C ILE A 89 9.47 15.63 2.89
N THR A 90 9.50 16.39 3.98
CA THR A 90 9.59 17.85 3.96
C THR A 90 10.95 18.26 4.52
N GLN A 91 11.77 18.89 3.69
CA GLN A 91 13.12 19.32 4.07
C GLN A 91 13.31 20.80 3.80
N ARG A 92 13.94 21.52 4.73
CA ARG A 92 14.43 22.86 4.46
C ARG A 92 15.70 22.81 3.63
N LYS A 93 15.71 23.50 2.49
CA LYS A 93 16.91 23.67 1.66
C LYS A 93 17.10 25.16 1.34
N VAL A 94 18.35 25.60 1.32
CA VAL A 94 18.72 26.95 0.91
C VAL A 94 18.93 26.96 -0.59
N LYS A 95 18.18 27.79 -1.31
CA LYS A 95 18.32 28.01 -2.75
C LYS A 95 18.41 29.52 -2.99
N HIS A 96 19.48 29.97 -3.65
CA HIS A 96 19.75 31.39 -3.90
C HIS A 96 19.69 32.27 -2.64
N GLY A 97 20.26 31.79 -1.53
CA GLY A 97 20.27 32.53 -0.25
C GLY A 97 18.94 32.53 0.51
N VAL A 98 17.87 31.97 -0.06
CA VAL A 98 16.55 31.86 0.59
C VAL A 98 16.27 30.42 1.02
N ALA A 99 15.82 30.24 2.25
CA ALA A 99 15.48 28.94 2.79
C ALA A 99 14.00 28.60 2.53
N HIS A 100 13.76 27.60 1.68
CA HIS A 100 12.41 27.09 1.38
C HIS A 100 12.22 25.69 1.96
N LEU A 101 10.96 25.32 2.20
CA LEU A 101 10.58 23.93 2.46
C LEU A 101 10.32 23.25 1.12
N PHE A 102 11.06 22.18 0.87
CA PHE A 102 10.88 21.29 -0.27
C PHE A 102 10.17 20.04 0.24
N GLN A 103 8.98 19.79 -0.31
CA GLN A 103 8.23 18.56 -0.04
C GLN A 103 8.35 17.65 -1.25
N ARG A 104 8.57 16.36 -1.00
CA ARG A 104 8.52 15.30 -2.01
C ARG A 104 7.82 14.07 -1.46
N MET A 105 7.18 13.32 -2.34
CA MET A 105 6.47 12.09 -2.01
C MET A 105 6.88 11.02 -3.00
N PHE A 106 7.10 9.80 -2.54
CA PHE A 106 7.40 8.65 -3.40
C PHE A 106 6.91 7.37 -2.74
N ILE A 107 6.72 6.32 -3.54
CA ILE A 107 6.25 5.02 -3.05
C ILE A 107 7.44 4.06 -2.93
N VAL A 108 7.38 3.21 -1.91
CA VAL A 108 8.27 2.06 -1.73
C VAL A 108 7.41 0.81 -1.59
N VAL A 109 7.57 -0.16 -2.48
CA VAL A 109 6.91 -1.47 -2.40
C VAL A 109 7.62 -2.29 -1.32
N ARG A 110 6.91 -2.62 -0.25
CA ARG A 110 7.45 -3.35 0.91
C ARG A 110 7.31 -4.87 0.76
N GLU A 111 6.36 -5.30 -0.05
CA GLU A 111 6.15 -6.69 -0.42
C GLU A 111 6.25 -6.80 -1.95
N PRO A 112 7.46 -6.99 -2.51
CA PRO A 112 7.62 -7.09 -3.96
C PRO A 112 6.92 -8.32 -4.54
N ILE A 113 6.88 -9.44 -3.81
CA ILE A 113 6.31 -10.72 -4.26
C ILE A 113 5.10 -11.09 -3.40
N ARG A 114 3.97 -11.41 -4.03
CA ARG A 114 2.75 -11.89 -3.37
C ARG A 114 2.21 -13.15 -4.06
N SER A 115 1.73 -14.11 -3.27
CA SER A 115 1.15 -15.37 -3.76
C SER A 115 -0.39 -15.36 -3.69
N TYR A 116 -1.03 -16.11 -4.58
CA TYR A 116 -2.48 -16.20 -4.75
C TYR A 116 -2.95 -17.67 -4.84
N GLY A 117 -4.27 -17.88 -4.82
CA GLY A 117 -4.89 -19.22 -4.93
C GLY A 117 -5.05 -19.96 -3.59
N ALA A 118 -4.98 -19.23 -2.47
CA ALA A 118 -5.12 -19.78 -1.13
C ALA A 118 -5.99 -18.91 -0.21
N THR A 119 -6.96 -18.18 -0.77
CA THR A 119 -7.92 -17.38 0.01
C THR A 119 -8.93 -18.25 0.75
N GLY A 120 -9.15 -19.48 0.27
CA GLY A 120 -10.16 -20.39 0.82
C GLY A 120 -11.56 -20.15 0.25
N ASP A 121 -11.72 -19.14 -0.62
CA ASP A 121 -12.91 -18.93 -1.42
C ASP A 121 -12.62 -19.30 -2.89
N PRO A 122 -13.25 -20.37 -3.41
CA PRO A 122 -13.06 -20.80 -4.79
C PRO A 122 -13.38 -19.73 -5.85
N THR A 123 -14.22 -18.75 -5.54
CA THR A 123 -14.58 -17.65 -6.45
C THR A 123 -13.37 -16.77 -6.73
N TYR A 124 -12.61 -16.42 -5.69
CA TYR A 124 -11.41 -15.59 -5.80
C TYR A 124 -10.21 -16.43 -6.25
N ASP A 125 -10.06 -17.64 -5.71
CA ASP A 125 -8.93 -18.51 -6.04
C ASP A 125 -8.93 -18.99 -7.50
N ARG A 126 -10.10 -19.04 -8.16
CA ARG A 126 -10.23 -19.45 -9.57
C ARG A 126 -10.21 -18.31 -10.58
N THR A 127 -10.38 -17.07 -10.13
CA THR A 127 -10.43 -15.89 -11.01
C THR A 127 -9.08 -15.21 -11.15
N MET A 128 -8.09 -15.56 -10.32
CA MET A 128 -6.72 -15.07 -10.45
C MET A 128 -5.90 -15.98 -11.39
N PRO A 129 -5.42 -15.50 -12.55
CA PRO A 129 -4.66 -16.31 -13.51
C PRO A 129 -3.20 -16.49 -13.11
N PHE A 130 -2.75 -15.85 -12.03
CA PHE A 130 -1.38 -15.95 -11.53
C PHE A 130 -1.35 -16.57 -10.13
N THR A 131 -0.45 -17.53 -9.93
CA THR A 131 -0.13 -18.09 -8.60
C THR A 131 0.76 -17.15 -7.79
N THR A 132 1.57 -16.34 -8.45
CA THR A 132 2.47 -15.36 -7.83
C THR A 132 2.55 -14.13 -8.73
N VAL A 133 2.54 -12.94 -8.13
CA VAL A 133 2.84 -11.66 -8.79
C VAL A 133 4.06 -11.04 -8.12
N HIS A 134 4.97 -10.48 -8.92
CA HIS A 134 6.17 -9.78 -8.48
C HIS A 134 6.21 -8.39 -9.12
N ILE A 135 6.13 -7.35 -8.29
CA ILE A 135 6.35 -5.95 -8.70
C ILE A 135 7.86 -5.69 -8.62
N THR A 136 8.50 -5.59 -9.78
CA THR A 136 9.95 -5.37 -9.89
C THR A 136 10.33 -3.90 -9.64
N THR A 137 9.40 -2.97 -9.91
CA THR A 137 9.60 -1.55 -9.57
C THR A 137 9.40 -1.34 -8.07
N GLU A 138 10.46 -1.50 -7.29
CA GLU A 138 10.41 -1.42 -5.81
C GLU A 138 10.24 0.01 -5.27
N SER A 139 10.60 1.03 -6.03
CA SER A 139 10.40 2.42 -5.62
C SER A 139 10.17 3.35 -6.82
N THR A 140 9.36 4.38 -6.61
CA THR A 140 9.10 5.42 -7.62
C THR A 140 10.06 6.59 -7.47
N PRO A 141 10.28 7.38 -8.53
CA PRO A 141 10.75 8.76 -8.39
C PRO A 141 9.80 9.63 -7.56
N ASP A 142 10.20 10.89 -7.34
CA ASP A 142 9.35 11.90 -6.70
C ASP A 142 8.06 12.11 -7.52
N LEU A 143 6.91 11.98 -6.87
CA LEU A 143 5.57 12.03 -7.44
C LEU A 143 5.01 13.46 -7.43
N ASP A 144 4.04 13.70 -8.31
CA ASP A 144 3.15 14.84 -8.21
C ASP A 144 2.32 14.79 -6.91
N PRO A 145 1.77 15.92 -6.45
CA PRO A 145 0.83 15.93 -5.34
C PRO A 145 -0.35 14.97 -5.59
N PRO A 146 -0.65 14.05 -4.67
CA PRO A 146 -1.70 13.05 -4.87
C PRO A 146 -3.07 13.72 -4.97
N VAL A 147 -3.85 13.29 -5.97
CA VAL A 147 -5.27 13.62 -6.09
C VAL A 147 -6.05 12.42 -5.57
N ASP A 148 -6.72 12.62 -4.43
CA ASP A 148 -7.47 11.56 -3.79
C ASP A 148 -8.66 11.12 -4.66
N LEU A 149 -8.71 9.82 -4.92
CA LEU A 149 -9.78 9.11 -5.62
C LEU A 149 -10.77 8.52 -4.62
N SER A 150 -10.45 8.52 -3.32
CA SER A 150 -11.36 8.06 -2.29
C SER A 150 -12.52 9.04 -2.09
N SER A 151 -13.72 8.50 -1.90
CA SER A 151 -14.83 9.27 -1.34
C SER A 151 -15.26 8.63 -0.02
N GLY A 152 -14.93 9.28 1.09
CA GLY A 152 -15.48 8.93 2.41
C GLY A 152 -14.67 7.93 3.26
N ILE A 153 -13.43 7.61 2.86
CA ILE A 153 -12.48 6.85 3.68
C ILE A 153 -11.37 7.81 4.16
N SER A 154 -10.84 7.58 5.35
CA SER A 154 -9.65 8.29 5.83
C SER A 154 -8.40 7.78 5.10
N GLY A 155 -7.47 8.68 4.78
CA GLY A 155 -6.26 8.32 4.03
C GLY A 155 -6.45 8.46 2.52
N LEU A 156 -5.33 8.48 1.79
CA LEU A 156 -5.33 8.68 0.34
C LEU A 156 -5.51 7.37 -0.42
N MET A 157 -6.27 7.43 -1.51
CA MET A 157 -6.22 6.45 -2.59
C MET A 157 -6.00 7.19 -3.90
N PHE A 158 -4.92 6.91 -4.63
CA PHE A 158 -4.61 7.69 -5.83
C PHE A 158 -3.77 6.90 -6.84
N THR A 159 -3.84 7.32 -8.10
CA THR A 159 -2.91 6.86 -9.13
C THR A 159 -1.62 7.68 -9.01
N PRO A 160 -0.45 7.07 -8.77
CA PRO A 160 0.82 7.79 -8.73
C PRO A 160 1.14 8.39 -10.10
N THR A 161 1.46 9.68 -10.15
CA THR A 161 1.81 10.38 -11.39
C THR A 161 3.13 11.13 -11.27
N ILE A 162 3.79 11.32 -12.41
CA ILE A 162 4.95 12.19 -12.61
C ILE A 162 4.66 13.05 -13.84
N ASP A 163 4.72 14.38 -13.70
CA ASP A 163 4.39 15.33 -14.76
C ASP A 163 2.99 15.08 -15.36
N GLY A 164 2.03 14.66 -14.52
CA GLY A 164 0.66 14.34 -14.89
C GLY A 164 0.47 12.99 -15.59
N GLN A 165 1.53 12.19 -15.78
CA GLN A 165 1.45 10.87 -16.39
C GLN A 165 1.49 9.75 -15.33
N PRO A 166 0.63 8.73 -15.42
CA PRO A 166 0.68 7.59 -14.50
C PRO A 166 2.03 6.87 -14.52
N VAL A 167 2.57 6.58 -13.34
CA VAL A 167 3.77 5.75 -13.19
C VAL A 167 3.46 4.33 -13.64
N ARG A 168 4.27 3.79 -14.57
CA ARG A 168 4.16 2.40 -15.01
C ARG A 168 5.08 1.52 -14.16
N PHE A 169 4.50 0.55 -13.46
CA PHE A 169 5.23 -0.44 -12.68
C PHE A 169 5.51 -1.66 -13.55
N THR A 170 6.76 -2.13 -13.54
CA THR A 170 7.14 -3.39 -14.18
C THR A 170 6.78 -4.55 -13.27
N ILE A 171 6.07 -5.54 -13.82
CA ILE A 171 5.44 -6.63 -13.07
C ILE A 171 5.70 -7.95 -13.82
N SER A 172 5.88 -9.01 -13.06
CA SER A 172 5.87 -10.38 -13.59
C SER A 172 4.90 -11.25 -12.80
N GLY A 173 4.21 -12.15 -13.50
CA GLY A 173 3.31 -13.13 -12.92
C GLY A 173 3.73 -14.54 -13.29
N VAL A 174 3.55 -15.49 -12.37
CA VAL A 174 3.64 -16.92 -12.69
C VAL A 174 2.23 -17.44 -12.88
N ASP A 175 1.88 -17.87 -14.09
CA ASP A 175 0.53 -18.36 -14.40
C ASP A 175 0.23 -19.73 -13.76
N LEU A 176 -0.98 -20.23 -13.98
CA LEU A 176 -1.45 -21.50 -13.40
C LEU A 176 -0.74 -22.76 -13.92
N VAL A 177 0.07 -22.65 -14.99
CA VAL A 177 0.90 -23.75 -15.51
C VAL A 177 2.39 -23.50 -15.28
N GLY A 178 2.75 -22.49 -14.49
CA GLY A 178 4.13 -22.17 -14.12
C GLY A 178 4.88 -21.31 -15.14
N ARG A 179 4.19 -20.72 -16.12
CA ARG A 179 4.80 -19.84 -17.11
C ARG A 179 5.00 -18.44 -16.52
N LEU A 180 6.16 -17.86 -16.76
CA LEU A 180 6.43 -16.45 -16.45
C LEU A 180 5.80 -15.56 -17.52
N VAL A 181 4.99 -14.59 -17.09
CA VAL A 181 4.34 -13.58 -17.93
C VAL A 181 4.79 -12.21 -17.45
N GLU A 182 5.38 -11.40 -18.32
CA GLU A 182 5.85 -10.05 -17.98
C GLU A 182 4.91 -9.00 -18.55
N PHE A 183 4.55 -8.02 -17.73
CA PHE A 183 3.68 -6.93 -18.13
C PHE A 183 3.97 -5.68 -17.30
N ASP A 184 3.37 -4.57 -17.69
CA ASP A 184 3.57 -3.32 -16.98
C ASP A 184 2.34 -2.43 -17.10
N GLY A 185 2.11 -1.58 -16.11
CA GLY A 185 0.96 -0.71 -16.10
C GLY A 185 0.88 0.15 -14.85
N PRO A 186 -0.07 1.10 -14.81
CA PRO A 186 -0.30 1.90 -13.63
C PRO A 186 -0.91 1.05 -12.51
N LEU A 187 -0.43 1.30 -11.30
CA LEU A 187 -1.02 0.78 -10.07
C LEU A 187 -1.66 1.93 -9.30
N ILE A 188 -2.61 1.61 -8.41
CA ILE A 188 -3.21 2.60 -7.50
C ILE A 188 -2.68 2.35 -6.10
N PHE A 189 -2.17 3.39 -5.44
CA PHE A 189 -1.82 3.32 -4.03
C PHE A 189 -3.07 3.59 -3.20
N ALA A 190 -3.32 2.76 -2.19
CA ALA A 190 -4.37 2.98 -1.19
C ALA A 190 -3.77 2.89 0.21
N GLU A 191 -3.93 3.93 1.02
CA GLU A 191 -3.48 3.94 2.41
C GLU A 191 -4.15 2.86 3.24
N TYR A 192 -3.52 2.49 4.36
CA TYR A 192 -3.88 1.35 5.18
C TYR A 192 -5.36 1.30 5.61
N ASP A 193 -5.99 2.46 5.86
CA ASP A 193 -7.39 2.57 6.26
C ASP A 193 -8.38 2.06 5.18
N HIS A 194 -7.98 2.03 3.90
CA HIS A 194 -8.77 1.44 2.81
C HIS A 194 -8.99 -0.06 2.97
N ASN A 195 -8.17 -0.72 3.79
CA ASN A 195 -8.24 -2.15 4.08
C ASN A 195 -8.56 -2.43 5.57
N ALA A 196 -9.13 -1.46 6.30
CA ALA A 196 -9.30 -1.57 7.75
C ALA A 196 -10.49 -2.45 8.19
N ASN A 197 -11.60 -2.43 7.45
CA ASN A 197 -12.81 -3.18 7.77
C ASN A 197 -13.64 -3.48 6.50
N PRO A 198 -14.66 -4.36 6.57
CA PRO A 198 -15.44 -4.73 5.39
C PRO A 198 -16.10 -3.56 4.63
N ALA A 199 -16.52 -2.50 5.32
CA ALA A 199 -17.14 -1.35 4.67
C ALA A 199 -16.11 -0.52 3.88
N THR A 200 -14.94 -0.23 4.47
CA THR A 200 -13.87 0.50 3.76
C THR A 200 -13.33 -0.30 2.58
N VAL A 201 -13.26 -1.63 2.73
CA VAL A 201 -12.87 -2.56 1.67
C VAL A 201 -13.87 -2.54 0.53
N GLN A 202 -15.19 -2.58 0.82
CA GLN A 202 -16.22 -2.48 -0.20
C GLN A 202 -16.14 -1.14 -0.94
N THR A 203 -16.09 -0.02 -0.21
CA THR A 203 -15.99 1.32 -0.82
C THR A 203 -14.71 1.49 -1.65
N THR A 204 -13.58 0.93 -1.20
CA THR A 204 -12.32 0.92 -1.97
C THR A 204 -12.45 0.08 -3.24
N SER A 205 -13.08 -1.10 -3.14
CA SER A 205 -13.30 -1.99 -4.27
C SER A 205 -14.21 -1.33 -5.30
N ASP A 206 -15.32 -0.71 -4.88
CA ASP A 206 -16.26 0.00 -5.76
C ASP A 206 -15.56 1.16 -6.49
N ALA A 207 -14.76 1.96 -5.77
CA ALA A 207 -14.01 3.08 -6.35
C ALA A 207 -12.97 2.61 -7.38
N PHE A 208 -12.23 1.53 -7.08
CA PHE A 208 -11.26 0.95 -8.00
C PHE A 208 -11.95 0.34 -9.25
N ASN A 209 -12.98 -0.48 -9.02
CA ASN A 209 -13.69 -1.24 -10.04
C ASN A 209 -14.55 -0.36 -10.97
N ALA A 210 -14.80 0.91 -10.62
CA ALA A 210 -15.46 1.87 -11.50
C ALA A 210 -14.65 2.15 -12.78
N LYS A 211 -13.31 2.11 -12.70
CA LYS A 211 -12.42 2.30 -13.85
C LYS A 211 -11.07 1.60 -13.66
N PRO A 212 -11.04 0.26 -13.61
CA PRO A 212 -9.80 -0.49 -13.42
C PRO A 212 -8.87 -0.30 -14.63
N PRO A 213 -7.55 -0.09 -14.41
CA PRO A 213 -6.60 0.02 -15.51
C PRO A 213 -6.40 -1.35 -16.19
N PRO A 214 -6.43 -1.43 -17.52
CA PRO A 214 -6.03 -2.63 -18.24
C PRO A 214 -4.50 -2.77 -18.24
N PHE A 215 -4.01 -4.00 -18.10
CA PHE A 215 -2.61 -4.36 -18.30
C PHE A 215 -2.43 -5.01 -19.66
N ASP A 216 -1.54 -4.44 -20.48
CA ASP A 216 -1.19 -4.99 -21.79
C ASP A 216 -0.33 -6.24 -21.61
N MET A 217 -0.84 -7.37 -22.08
CA MET A 217 -0.15 -8.67 -22.06
C MET A 217 0.65 -8.92 -23.34
N ARG A 218 0.59 -8.01 -24.33
CA ARG A 218 1.37 -8.05 -25.57
C ARG A 218 1.18 -9.33 -26.39
N GLY A 219 0.02 -9.97 -26.29
CA GLY A 219 -0.29 -11.22 -26.99
C GLY A 219 0.35 -12.47 -26.37
N GLN A 220 0.95 -12.38 -25.18
CA GLN A 220 1.55 -13.51 -24.50
C GLN A 220 0.51 -14.58 -24.17
N MET A 221 0.96 -15.85 -24.12
CA MET A 221 0.13 -16.96 -23.66
C MET A 221 -0.03 -16.87 -22.15
N VAL A 222 -1.28 -16.87 -21.67
CA VAL A 222 -1.62 -16.88 -20.24
C VAL A 222 -2.58 -18.03 -19.97
N ALA A 223 -2.26 -18.88 -18.98
CA ALA A 223 -3.18 -19.92 -18.52
C ALA A 223 -4.21 -19.36 -17.51
N PHE A 224 -5.48 -19.38 -17.88
CA PHE A 224 -6.59 -18.89 -17.03
C PHE A 224 -7.18 -19.96 -16.12
N ALA A 225 -6.82 -21.23 -16.33
CA ALA A 225 -7.21 -22.33 -15.46
C ALA A 225 -6.07 -23.37 -15.36
N PRO A 226 -6.05 -24.22 -14.31
CA PRO A 226 -5.14 -25.35 -14.26
C PRO A 226 -5.37 -26.27 -15.46
N SER A 227 -4.28 -26.70 -16.10
CA SER A 227 -4.33 -27.49 -17.33
C SER A 227 -4.33 -28.99 -17.02
N ALA A 228 -5.20 -29.76 -17.69
CA ALA A 228 -5.17 -31.23 -17.67
C ALA A 228 -4.43 -31.80 -18.89
N VAL A 229 -4.43 -31.05 -20.00
CA VAL A 229 -3.76 -31.36 -21.26
C VAL A 229 -3.00 -30.12 -21.71
N PRO A 230 -1.73 -30.20 -22.17
CA PRO A 230 -0.95 -29.03 -22.54
C PRO A 230 -1.74 -28.01 -23.41
N ASP A 231 -1.69 -26.75 -22.99
CA ASP A 231 -2.28 -25.57 -23.65
C ASP A 231 -3.81 -25.49 -23.76
N ASP A 232 -4.58 -26.42 -23.15
CA ASP A 232 -6.05 -26.39 -23.16
C ASP A 232 -6.67 -25.16 -22.47
N THR A 233 -5.95 -24.58 -21.51
CA THR A 233 -6.38 -23.41 -20.74
C THR A 233 -5.56 -22.14 -21.03
N SER A 234 -4.62 -22.21 -21.98
CA SER A 234 -3.73 -21.11 -22.32
C SER A 234 -4.26 -20.32 -23.52
N LEU A 235 -4.42 -19.00 -23.37
CA LEU A 235 -4.90 -18.12 -24.44
C LEU A 235 -3.87 -17.03 -24.75
N ALA A 236 -3.69 -16.72 -26.04
CA ALA A 236 -2.96 -15.54 -26.48
C ALA A 236 -3.74 -14.30 -26.04
N THR A 237 -3.18 -13.55 -25.09
CA THR A 237 -3.90 -12.51 -24.37
C THR A 237 -3.39 -11.14 -24.76
N ALA A 238 -4.28 -10.27 -25.23
CA ALA A 238 -3.92 -8.89 -25.55
C ALA A 238 -3.85 -8.02 -24.29
N ALA A 239 -4.84 -8.11 -23.41
CA ALA A 239 -4.87 -7.37 -22.16
C ALA A 239 -5.66 -8.14 -21.08
N ILE A 240 -5.36 -7.84 -19.82
CA ILE A 240 -6.12 -8.31 -18.65
C ILE A 240 -6.51 -7.10 -17.81
N THR A 241 -7.75 -7.08 -17.34
CA THR A 241 -8.24 -6.05 -16.41
C THR A 241 -8.57 -6.73 -15.11
N PHE A 242 -7.89 -6.35 -14.02
CA PHE A 242 -8.20 -6.90 -12.72
C PHE A 242 -9.24 -6.06 -12.00
N GLN A 243 -10.11 -6.73 -11.26
CA GLN A 243 -10.96 -6.16 -10.24
C GLN A 243 -10.37 -6.44 -8.85
N VAL A 244 -10.79 -5.63 -7.89
CA VAL A 244 -10.46 -5.81 -6.48
C VAL A 244 -11.74 -6.20 -5.74
N GLY A 245 -11.66 -7.21 -4.88
CA GLY A 245 -12.76 -7.62 -4.03
C GLY A 245 -12.29 -8.26 -2.74
N ALA A 246 -13.25 -8.67 -1.91
CA ALA A 246 -12.99 -9.27 -0.61
C ALA A 246 -13.66 -10.63 -0.46
N PRO A 247 -12.91 -11.69 -0.10
CA PRO A 247 -13.50 -13.00 0.16
C PRO A 247 -14.60 -12.91 1.23
N PRO A 248 -15.83 -13.40 0.97
CA PRO A 248 -16.84 -13.53 2.02
C PRO A 248 -16.28 -14.36 3.18
N GLY A 249 -16.44 -13.86 4.40
CA GLY A 249 -15.91 -14.49 5.61
C GLY A 249 -14.53 -14.00 6.06
N SER A 250 -13.88 -13.11 5.29
CA SER A 250 -12.74 -12.30 5.76
C SER A 250 -13.23 -11.18 6.72
N SER A 251 -13.98 -11.58 7.75
CA SER A 251 -14.22 -10.74 8.90
C SER A 251 -13.02 -10.86 9.84
N VAL A 252 -12.70 -9.78 10.53
CA VAL A 252 -11.55 -9.74 11.45
C VAL A 252 -11.83 -10.55 12.73
N ASN A 253 -13.03 -11.10 12.85
CA ASN A 253 -13.49 -11.81 14.03
C ASN A 253 -13.67 -13.31 13.71
N ALA A 254 -12.58 -14.06 13.67
CA ALA A 254 -12.63 -15.48 13.94
C ALA A 254 -11.30 -15.94 14.59
N PRO A 255 -11.32 -16.49 15.82
CA PRO A 255 -10.15 -17.14 16.39
C PRO A 255 -10.03 -18.54 15.76
N THR A 256 -9.57 -18.63 14.51
CA THR A 256 -9.29 -19.93 13.88
C THR A 256 -7.83 -20.32 14.04
N ARG A 257 -7.67 -21.32 14.90
CA ARG A 257 -6.43 -22.03 15.20
C ARG A 257 -5.90 -22.75 13.95
N ARG A 258 -4.96 -22.16 13.19
CA ARG A 258 -3.75 -22.80 12.58
C ARG A 258 -3.17 -22.07 11.36
N ARG A 259 -1.94 -21.56 11.54
CA ARG A 259 -0.68 -21.64 10.77
C ARG A 259 0.04 -20.29 10.84
N PRO A 260 1.29 -20.21 11.31
CA PRO A 260 2.02 -18.95 11.35
C PRO A 260 2.46 -18.62 9.91
N GLY A 261 1.87 -17.57 9.31
CA GLY A 261 2.35 -17.04 8.02
C GLY A 261 1.30 -16.42 7.08
N GLY A 262 0.00 -16.49 7.36
CA GLY A 262 -1.02 -15.87 6.50
C GLY A 262 -1.17 -14.37 6.75
N SER A 263 -0.94 -13.54 5.73
CA SER A 263 -1.32 -12.12 5.73
C SER A 263 -2.84 -12.01 5.75
N HIS A 264 -3.38 -11.34 6.77
CA HIS A 264 -4.79 -10.97 6.88
C HIS A 264 -5.07 -9.75 6.00
N ASP A 265 -4.98 -9.88 4.69
CA ASP A 265 -5.35 -8.82 3.75
C ASP A 265 -6.72 -9.12 3.13
N LEU A 266 -7.68 -8.21 3.33
CA LEU A 266 -9.06 -8.38 2.87
C LEU A 266 -9.20 -8.13 1.36
N LEU A 267 -8.27 -7.41 0.75
CA LEU A 267 -8.27 -7.11 -0.69
C LEU A 267 -7.51 -8.17 -1.46
N THR A 268 -8.19 -8.80 -2.42
CA THR A 268 -7.63 -9.75 -3.39
C THR A 268 -7.97 -9.31 -4.81
N ALA A 269 -7.03 -9.50 -5.74
CA ALA A 269 -7.24 -9.26 -7.16
C ALA A 269 -7.96 -10.43 -7.82
N THR A 270 -8.85 -10.13 -8.77
CA THR A 270 -9.53 -11.10 -9.64
C THR A 270 -9.45 -10.60 -11.08
N ALA A 271 -9.14 -11.45 -12.05
CA ALA A 271 -9.04 -11.06 -13.47
C ALA A 271 -10.37 -11.10 -14.21
#